data_AF-A0A1H7PQ64-F1
#
_entry.id   AF-A0A1H7PQ64-F1
#
_cell.length_a   1.000
_cell.length_b   1.000
_cell.length_c   1.000
_cell.angle_alpha   90.00
_cell.angle_beta   90.00
_cell.angle_gamma   90.00
#
_symmetry.space_group_name_H-M   'P 1'
#
loop_
_entity.id
_entity.type
_entity.pdbx_description
1 polymer ?
#
loop_
_entity_poly.entity_id
_entity_poly.type
_entity_poly.pdbx_seq_one_letter_code
_entity_poly.pdbx_strand_id
1 'polypeptide(L)' 'MTRGHVTPLEIDPVIREIAWGALGLGITALVFWGAAWSYPQGYWTIWLVGAATMLAMGVLSAREVWRVRG' A
#
# COMPACT_ATOMS: atom_id res chain seq x y z
N MET A 1 -39.35 -4.12 18.03
CA MET A 1 -37.92 -3.83 17.80
C MET A 1 -37.55 -4.30 16.39
N THR A 2 -37.59 -3.40 15.41
CA THR A 2 -37.14 -3.67 14.04
C THR A 2 -35.64 -3.43 13.97
N ARG A 3 -34.86 -4.52 13.97
CA ARG A 3 -33.40 -4.46 13.78
C ARG A 3 -33.18 -4.00 12.34
N GLY A 4 -32.78 -2.74 12.15
CA GLY A 4 -32.45 -2.23 10.82
C GLY A 4 -31.40 -3.14 10.19
N HIS A 5 -31.74 -3.73 9.05
CA HIS A 5 -30.76 -4.42 8.21
C HIS A 5 -29.83 -3.36 7.64
N VAL A 6 -28.76 -3.05 8.37
CA VAL A 6 -27.55 -2.49 7.74
C VAL A 6 -27.05 -3.57 6.80
N THR A 7 -27.40 -3.46 5.52
CA THR A 7 -26.74 -4.22 4.48
C THR A 7 -25.25 -3.88 4.58
N PRO A 8 -24.36 -4.87 4.83
CA PRO A 8 -22.93 -4.63 4.72
C PRO A 8 -22.69 -4.04 3.33
N LEU A 9 -21.95 -2.94 3.26
CA LEU A 9 -21.54 -2.38 1.98
C LEU A 9 -20.68 -3.44 1.30
N GLU A 10 -21.25 -4.13 0.31
CA GLU A 10 -20.58 -5.20 -0.42
C GLU A 10 -19.61 -4.55 -1.41
N ILE A 11 -18.39 -4.31 -0.93
CA ILE A 11 -17.30 -3.79 -1.74
C ILE A 11 -16.68 -4.97 -2.48
N ASP A 12 -16.54 -4.84 -3.79
CA ASP A 12 -15.83 -5.80 -4.61
C ASP A 12 -14.46 -6.14 -3.98
N PRO A 13 -14.16 -7.44 -3.79
CA PRO A 13 -12.97 -7.86 -3.06
C PRO A 13 -11.67 -7.38 -3.73
N VAL A 14 -11.66 -7.25 -5.06
CA VAL A 14 -10.50 -6.75 -5.82
C VAL A 14 -10.33 -5.24 -5.58
N ILE A 15 -11.42 -4.47 -5.61
CA ILE A 15 -11.37 -3.04 -5.29
C ILE A 15 -10.85 -2.83 -3.87
N ARG A 16 -11.35 -3.64 -2.91
CA ARG A 16 -10.91 -3.56 -1.50
C ARG A 16 -9.41 -3.85 -1.37
N GLU A 17 -8.92 -4.89 -2.04
CA GLU A 17 -7.51 -5.28 -2.00
C GLU A 17 -6.60 -4.21 -2.62
N ILE A 18 -6.97 -3.66 -3.77
CA ILE A 18 -6.24 -2.56 -4.41
C ILE A 18 -6.23 -1.33 -3.51
N ALA A 19 -7.38 -0.99 -2.89
CA ALA A 19 -7.48 0.16 -2.00
C ALA A 19 -6.56 0.01 -0.79
N TRP A 20 -6.52 -1.15 -0.14
CA TRP A 20 -5.61 -1.41 0.98
C TRP A 20 -4.14 -1.41 0.56
N GLY A 21 -3.82 -1.97 -0.61
CA GLY A 21 -2.46 -1.94 -1.17
C GLY A 21 -1.99 -0.51 -1.45
N ALA A 22 -2.82 0.29 -2.12
CA ALA A 22 -2.55 1.70 -2.39
C ALA A 22 -2.39 2.51 -1.09
N LEU A 23 -3.21 2.24 -0.08
CA LEU A 23 -3.15 2.88 1.22
C LEU A 23 -1.84 2.54 1.95
N GLY A 24 -1.42 1.27 1.96
CA GLY A 24 -0.14 0.86 2.54
C GLY A 24 1.07 1.51 1.86
N LEU A 25 1.05 1.60 0.52
CA LEU A 25 2.08 2.31 -0.24
C LEU A 25 2.06 3.81 0.08
N GLY A 26 0.88 4.43 0.16
CA GLY A 26 0.73 5.84 0.53
C GLY A 26 1.32 6.16 1.91
N ILE A 27 1.00 5.35 2.93
CA ILE A 27 1.58 5.49 4.28
C ILE A 27 3.10 5.36 4.22
N THR A 28 3.61 4.36 3.49
CA THR A 28 5.05 4.15 3.34
C THR A 28 5.73 5.38 2.72
N ALA A 29 5.15 5.96 1.66
CA ALA A 29 5.65 7.19 1.05
C ALA A 29 5.71 8.35 2.05
N LEU A 30 4.66 8.52 2.87
CA LEU A 30 4.63 9.57 3.89
C LEU A 30 5.72 9.39 4.96
N VAL A 31 6.02 8.15 5.36
CA VAL A 31 7.11 7.86 6.29
C VAL A 31 8.46 8.24 5.68
N PHE A 32 8.73 7.85 4.43
CA PHE A 32 9.97 8.23 3.75
C PHE A 32 10.07 9.74 3.52
N TRP A 33 8.94 10.40 3.22
CA TRP A 33 8.90 11.85 3.09
C TRP A 33 9.21 12.56 4.42
N GLY A 34 8.63 12.11 5.53
CA GLY A 34 8.92 12.63 6.87
C GLY A 34 10.38 12.38 7.29
N ALA A 35 10.92 11.22 6.94
CA ALA A 35 12.34 10.90 7.16
C ALA A 35 13.24 11.82 6.32
N ALA A 36 12.90 12.07 5.07
CA ALA A 36 13.67 12.93 4.17
C ALA A 36 13.65 14.40 4.62
N TRP A 37 12.54 14.88 5.18
CA TRP A 37 12.44 16.20 5.82
C TRP A 37 13.31 16.31 7.08
N SER A 38 13.38 15.23 7.86
CA SER A 38 14.15 15.19 9.11
C SER A 38 15.66 15.09 8.88
N TYR A 39 16.08 14.45 7.78
CA TYR A 39 17.50 14.20 7.44
C TYR A 39 17.84 14.70 6.03
N PRO A 40 17.95 16.03 5.84
CA PRO A 40 18.17 16.63 4.52
C PRO A 40 19.49 16.18 3.86
N GLN A 41 20.54 15.92 4.65
CA GLN A 41 21.81 15.39 4.15
C GLN A 41 21.69 13.98 3.52
N GLY A 42 20.65 13.22 3.86
CA GLY A 42 20.40 11.87 3.37
C GLY A 42 19.20 11.75 2.43
N TYR A 43 18.59 12.87 2.05
CA TYR A 43 17.34 12.93 1.27
C TYR A 43 17.33 11.95 0.08
N TRP A 44 18.38 11.98 -0.75
CA TRP A 44 18.45 11.15 -1.95
C TRP A 44 18.46 9.66 -1.65
N THR A 45 19.23 9.24 -0.64
CA THR A 45 19.29 7.84 -0.20
C THR A 45 17.94 7.39 0.33
N ILE A 46 17.27 8.22 1.12
CA ILE A 46 15.96 7.92 1.71
C ILE A 46 14.92 7.70 0.61
N TRP A 47 14.89 8.57 -0.40
CA TRP A 47 13.99 8.41 -1.54
C TRP A 47 14.32 7.18 -2.40
N LEU A 48 15.60 6.91 -2.66
CA LEU A 48 16.02 5.73 -3.41
C LEU A 48 15.63 4.44 -2.69
N VAL A 49 15.87 4.36 -1.38
CA VAL A 49 15.50 3.20 -0.56
C VAL A 49 13.98 3.04 -0.50
N GLY A 50 13.25 4.15 -0.32
CA GLY A 50 11.79 4.14 -0.32
C GLY A 50 11.21 3.64 -1.64
N ALA A 51 11.69 4.18 -2.76
CA ALA A 51 11.29 3.74 -4.09
C ALA A 51 11.64 2.27 -4.35
N ALA A 52 12.85 1.83 -3.99
CA ALA A 52 13.27 0.44 -4.14
C ALA A 52 12.40 -0.51 -3.32
N THR A 53 12.04 -0.12 -2.09
CA THR A 53 11.16 -0.90 -1.21
C THR A 53 9.77 -1.04 -1.80
N MET A 54 9.18 0.06 -2.27
CA MET A 54 7.87 0.04 -2.93
C MET A 54 7.85 -0.84 -4.17
N LEU A 55 8.90 -0.75 -4.99
CA LEU A 55 9.03 -1.51 -6.22
C LEU A 55 9.18 -3.01 -5.92
N ALA A 56 10.01 -3.37 -4.93
CA ALA A 56 10.15 -4.75 -4.48
C ALA A 56 8.82 -5.33 -3.98
N MET A 57 8.07 -4.57 -3.18
CA MET A 57 6.75 -5.00 -2.70
C MET A 57 5.76 -5.16 -3.86
N GLY A 58 5.72 -4.21 -4.80
CA GLY A 58 4.86 -4.31 -5.98
C GLY A 58 5.16 -5.57 -6.81
N VAL A 59 6.44 -5.89 -7.02
CA VAL A 59 6.86 -7.10 -7.74
C VAL A 59 6.49 -8.37 -6.97
N LEU A 60 6.71 -8.41 -5.66
CA LEU A 60 6.38 -9.58 -4.83
C LEU A 60 4.88 -9.82 -4.77
N SER A 61 4.08 -8.76 -4.60
CA SER A 61 2.62 -8.84 -4.62
C SER A 61 2.11 -9.31 -5.98
N ALA A 62 2.65 -8.76 -7.08
CA ALA A 62 2.28 -9.23 -8.41
C ALA A 62 2.61 -10.73 -8.57
N ARG A 63 3.84 -11.14 -8.25
CA ARG A 63 4.28 -12.54 -8.34
C ARG A 63 3.36 -13.49 -7.56
N GLU A 64 2.89 -13.08 -6.39
CA GLU A 64 1.98 -13.92 -5.60
C GLU A 64 0.62 -14.08 -6.27
N VAL A 65 0.05 -13.02 -6.84
CA VAL A 65 -1.18 -13.11 -7.64
C VAL A 65 -1.01 -14.06 -8.82
N TRP A 66 0.14 -14.02 -9.51
CA TRP A 66 0.45 -14.94 -10.60
C TRP A 66 0.56 -16.39 -10.13
N ARG A 67 1.18 -16.66 -8.97
CA ARG A 67 1.29 -18.00 -8.40
C ARG A 67 -0.07 -18.58 -8.01
N VAL A 68 -0.94 -17.78 -7.41
CA VAL A 68 -2.24 -18.25 -6.90
C VAL A 68 -3.24 -18.47 -8.03
N ARG A 69 -3.10 -17.77 -9.16
CA ARG A 69 -3.98 -17.89 -10.34
C ARG A 69 -3.49 -18.89 -11.40
N GLY A 70 -2.22 -19.31 -11.34
CA GLY A 70 -1.56 -20.17 -12.32
C GLY A 70 -1.62 -21.66 -12.00
#